data_AF-A0AAN4Q9G6-F1
#
_entry.id   AF-A0AAN4Q9G6-F1
#
_cell.length_a   1.000
_cell.length_b   1.000
_cell.length_c   1.000
_cell.angle_alpha   90.00
_cell.angle_beta   90.00
_cell.angle_gamma   90.00
#
_symmetry.space_group_name_H-M   'P 1'
#
loop_
_entity.id
_entity.type
_entity.pdbx_description
1 polymer ?
#
loop_
_entity_poly.entity_id
_entity_poly.type
_entity_poly.pdbx_seq_one_letter_code
_entity_poly.pdbx_strand_id
1 'polypeptide(L)' 'MDFIFRDAVADDVEALLVLENQCFEGDRLTSRSFHWMIRRANACLIVAEHAGQLTGYALVLFHRGTSLGRLY' A
#
# COMPACT_ATOMS: atom_id res chain seq x y z
N MET A 1 15.88 11.83 9.25
CA MET A 1 14.52 11.72 8.67
C MET A 1 14.03 10.37 9.09
N ASP A 2 13.22 10.34 10.13
CA ASP A 2 12.81 9.10 10.77
C ASP A 2 11.50 8.67 10.13
N PHE A 3 11.57 7.60 9.35
CA PHE A 3 10.40 6.95 8.78
C PHE A 3 10.00 5.78 9.66
N ILE A 4 8.72 5.71 10.00
CA ILE A 4 8.11 4.57 10.67
C ILE A 4 7.47 3.71 9.59
N PHE A 5 7.92 2.46 9.50
CA PHE A 5 7.34 1.49 8.58
C PHE A 5 6.44 0.54 9.36
N ARG A 6 5.20 0.38 8.89
CA ARG A 6 4.21 -0.50 9.49
C ARG A 6 3.28 -1.08 8.43
N ASP A 7 2.58 -2.15 8.77
CA ASP A 7 1.50 -2.66 7.93
C ASP A 7 0.39 -1.60 7.78
N ALA A 8 -0.18 -1.53 6.57
CA ALA A 8 -1.31 -0.68 6.28
C ALA A 8 -2.57 -1.17 7.00
N VAL A 9 -3.33 -0.23 7.55
CA VAL A 9 -4.66 -0.46 8.11
C VAL A 9 -5.72 0.21 7.25
N ALA A 10 -6.98 -0.16 7.46
CA ALA A 10 -8.10 0.38 6.67
C ALA A 10 -8.19 1.92 6.74
N ASP A 11 -7.78 2.52 7.87
CA ASP A 11 -7.80 3.96 8.08
C ASP A 11 -6.75 4.70 7.22
N ASP A 12 -5.72 3.99 6.73
CA ASP A 12 -4.70 4.56 5.85
C ASP A 12 -5.19 4.75 4.41
N VAL A 13 -6.33 4.14 4.02
CA VAL A 13 -6.76 4.07 2.62
C VAL A 13 -6.99 5.46 2.02
N GLU A 14 -7.55 6.41 2.77
CA GLU A 14 -7.74 7.78 2.25
C GLU A 14 -6.40 8.46 1.93
N ALA A 15 -5.43 8.36 2.84
CA ALA A 15 -4.10 8.92 2.65
C ALA A 15 -3.34 8.23 1.50
N LEU A 16 -3.49 6.90 1.38
CA LEU A 16 -2.93 6.13 0.27
C LEU A 16 -3.51 6.55 -1.08
N LEU A 17 -4.81 6.84 -1.15
CA LEU A 17 -5.42 7.33 -2.39
C LEU A 17 -4.93 8.71 -2.79
N VAL A 18 -4.66 9.60 -1.82
CA VAL A 18 -4.06 10.91 -2.11
C VAL A 18 -2.67 10.72 -2.71
N LEU A 19 -1.83 9.87 -2.10
CA LEU A 19 -0.50 9.53 -2.63
C LEU A 19 -0.60 8.91 -4.02
N GLU A 20 -1.51 7.96 -4.23
CA GLU A 20 -1.70 7.28 -5.51
C GLU A 20 -2.09 8.25 -6.63
N ASN A 21 -3.01 9.18 -6.34
CA ASN A 21 -3.44 10.19 -7.30
C ASN A 21 -2.34 11.21 -7.62
N GLN A 22 -1.39 11.42 -6.73
CA GLN A 22 -0.24 12.31 -6.93
C GLN A 22 0.90 11.63 -7.69
N CYS A 23 1.15 10.35 -7.43
CA CYS A 23 2.29 9.62 -7.97
C CYS A 23 2.02 8.98 -9.33
N PHE A 24 0.77 8.61 -9.62
CA PHE A 24 0.41 7.90 -10.85
C PHE A 24 -0.62 8.68 -11.65
N GLU A 25 -0.49 8.71 -12.98
CA GLU A 25 -1.47 9.36 -13.88
C GLU A 25 -2.44 8.37 -14.52
N GLY A 26 -2.09 7.07 -14.57
CA GLY A 26 -2.86 6.04 -15.27
C GLY A 26 -3.27 4.86 -14.40
N ASP A 27 -2.34 3.95 -14.12
CA ASP A 27 -2.60 2.69 -13.40
C ASP A 27 -2.73 2.92 -11.88
N ARG A 28 -3.81 3.59 -11.49
CA ARG A 28 -4.11 3.93 -10.09
C ARG A 28 -4.84 2.81 -9.38
N LEU A 29 -4.37 2.46 -8.20
CA LEU A 29 -5.11 1.63 -7.27
C LEU A 29 -6.35 2.37 -6.74
N THR A 30 -7.49 1.69 -6.80
CA THR A 30 -8.75 2.21 -6.26
C THR A 30 -8.85 1.96 -4.76
N SER A 31 -9.74 2.69 -4.07
CA SER A 31 -10.03 2.47 -2.65
C SER A 31 -10.37 1.00 -2.36
N ARG A 32 -11.16 0.38 -3.26
CA ARG A 32 -11.55 -1.03 -3.15
C ARG A 32 -10.35 -1.97 -3.28
N SER A 33 -9.38 -1.64 -4.14
CA SER A 33 -8.14 -2.42 -4.30
C SER A 33 -7.34 -2.41 -3.01
N PHE A 34 -7.11 -1.24 -2.40
CA PHE A 34 -6.41 -1.13 -1.12
C PHE A 34 -7.13 -1.88 0.00
N HIS A 35 -8.45 -1.70 0.15
CA HIS A 35 -9.24 -2.44 1.15
C HIS A 35 -9.14 -3.95 0.97
N TRP A 36 -9.16 -4.44 -0.27
CA TRP A 36 -9.00 -5.85 -0.57
C TRP A 36 -7.58 -6.34 -0.24
N MET A 37 -6.56 -5.55 -0.54
CA MET A 37 -5.15 -5.85 -0.24
C MET A 37 -4.90 -5.95 1.27
N ILE A 38 -5.42 -5.00 2.04
CA ILE A 38 -5.25 -4.94 3.50
C ILE A 38 -5.96 -6.11 4.20
N ARG A 39 -7.17 -6.48 3.74
CA ARG A 39 -8.02 -7.44 4.49
C ARG A 39 -7.96 -8.88 4.00
N ARG A 40 -7.66 -9.11 2.73
CA ARG A 40 -8.02 -10.37 2.07
C ARG A 40 -7.01 -10.90 1.06
N ALA A 41 -6.14 -10.05 0.52
CA ALA A 41 -5.15 -10.50 -0.44
C ALA A 41 -4.04 -11.29 0.24
N ASN A 42 -3.42 -12.20 -0.50
CA ASN A 42 -2.11 -12.73 -0.13
C ASN A 42 -1.07 -11.66 -0.50
N ALA A 43 -1.06 -10.58 0.25
CA ALA A 43 -0.26 -9.40 -0.01
C ALA A 43 0.35 -8.85 1.28
N CYS A 44 1.46 -8.14 1.14
CA CYS A 44 2.02 -7.30 2.18
C CYS A 44 1.98 -5.86 1.69
N LEU A 45 1.29 -5.00 2.43
CA LEU A 45 1.22 -3.57 2.14
C LEU A 45 1.82 -2.83 3.33
N ILE A 46 3.01 -2.27 3.11
CA ILE A 46 3.76 -1.52 4.12
C ILE A 46 3.61 -0.03 3.80
N VAL A 47 3.30 0.78 4.80
CA VAL A 47 3.26 2.23 4.68
C VAL A 47 4.49 2.86 5.34
N ALA A 48 4.98 3.94 4.74
CA ALA A 48 6.01 4.77 5.31
C ALA A 48 5.36 6.02 5.89
N GLU A 49 5.53 6.23 7.19
CA GLU A 49 5.01 7.38 7.91
C GLU A 49 6.16 8.27 8.37
N HIS A 50 6.04 9.58 8.15
CA HIS A 50 6.98 10.59 8.62
C HIS A 50 6.20 11.71 9.30
N ALA A 51 6.54 12.00 10.56
CA ALA A 51 5.89 13.04 11.36
C ALA A 51 4.35 12.95 11.41
N GLY A 52 3.79 11.73 11.47
CA GLY A 52 2.35 11.50 11.52
C GLY A 52 1.64 11.53 10.16
N GLN A 53 2.38 11.65 9.05
CA GLN A 53 1.83 11.66 7.70
C GLN A 53 2.38 10.49 6.88
N LEU A 54 1.51 9.84 6.12
CA LEU A 54 1.96 8.85 5.15
C LEU A 54 2.67 9.55 3.99
N THR A 55 3.89 9.11 3.73
CA THR A 55 4.74 9.65 2.66
C THR A 55 4.95 8.67 1.52
N GLY A 56 4.52 7.41 1.69
CA GLY A 56 4.65 6.38 0.67
C GLY A 56 4.13 5.04 1.15
N TYR A 57 4.10 4.08 0.23
CA TYR A 57 3.77 2.70 0.52
C TYR A 57 4.56 1.76 -0.39
N ALA A 58 4.63 0.49 -0.01
CA ALA A 58 5.17 -0.60 -0.81
C ALA A 58 4.17 -1.76 -0.79
N LEU A 59 3.77 -2.24 -1.96
CA LEU A 59 2.81 -3.33 -2.10
C LEU A 59 3.47 -4.55 -2.72
N VAL A 60 3.46 -5.67 -2.01
CA VAL A 60 3.91 -6.96 -2.54
C VAL A 60 2.71 -7.90 -2.66
N LEU A 61 2.40 -8.33 -3.88
CA LEU A 61 1.41 -9.37 -4.15
C LEU A 61 2.09 -10.72 -4.30
N PHE A 62 1.74 -11.71 -3.47
CA PHE A 62 2.33 -13.05 -3.52
C PHE A 62 1.50 -14.01 -4.38
N HIS A 63 2.17 -14.73 -5.27
CA HIS A 63 1.53 -15.80 -6.05
C HIS A 63 1.30 -17.05 -5.18
N ARG A 64 0.10 -17.64 -5.27
CA ARG A 64 -0.22 -18.86 -4.50
C ARG A 64 0.64 -20.03 -5.01
N GLY A 65 1.32 -20.71 -4.08
CA GLY A 65 2.10 -21.91 -4.39
C GLY A 65 3.51 -21.66 -4.93
N THR A 66 3.99 -20.41 -4.94
CA THR A 66 5.37 -20.08 -5.32
C THR A 66 5.97 -19.05 -4.36
N SER A 67 7.30 -18.93 -4.36
CA SER A 67 8.02 -17.87 -3.63
C SER A 67 8.10 -16.55 -4.41
N LEU A 68 7.26 -16.37 -5.43
CA LEU A 68 7.27 -15.18 -6.29
C LEU A 68 6.29 -14.13 -5.75
N GLY A 69 6.78 -12.90 -5.62
CA GLY A 69 5.98 -11.72 -5.32
C GLY A 69 6.19 -10.64 -6.39
N ARG A 70 5.14 -9.89 -6.70
CA ARG A 70 5.24 -8.68 -7.52
C ARG A 70 5.22 -7.46 -6.61
N LEU A 71 6.28 -6.66 -6.68
CA LEU A 71 6.37 -5.37 -6.00
C LEU A 71 5.78 -4.27 -6.87
N TYR A 72 4.92 -3.47 -6.27
CA TYR A 72 4.34 -2.23 -6.79
C TYR A 72 4.74 -1.08 -5.87
#